data_AF-A0A955F523-F1
#
_entry.id   AF-A0A955F523-F1
#
_cell.length_a   1.000
_cell.length_b   1.000
_cell.length_c   1.000
_cell.angle_alpha   90.00
_cell.angle_beta   90.00
_cell.angle_gamma   90.00
#
_symmetry.space_group_name_H-M   'P 1'
#
loop_
_entity.id
_entity.type
_entity.pdbx_description
1 polymer ?
#
loop_
_entity_poly.entity_id
_entity_poly.type
_entity_poly.pdbx_seq_one_letter_code
_entity_poly.pdbx_strand_id
1 'polypeptide(L)'
;MSSDARRAAIQDVSRRIPLTNTEPQVALTEIFAVNVFNERVQRQRLPKRVYGLLRETTRSGRGLDPTIADAVASAMRDWAVERGATHYSHWFQPMTGLTAEKHDSFISLTEDERIINEFSGSDLIRGEPDASSFPSGGLRSTFEARGYTAWDPTSPAFIREGPHGKTLCIPTVFCSWTGEALDKKTPLLRSEEAINRASVRLLQLIGNDRVTQVSTTIGCEQEYFLVDRQMAHLRPDLLACGRTLFGARPPKGQEMSDNYFGAISQRALAFMQDLEIDLWRLGIPVKTRHNEVAPMQFELAPIFRHAPVSSDQNMMIMEMLKVVAERHGLRCLLHEKPFTGVNGSGKHTNWSLTDDQGNNLLEPGQGAEDNLQFVLFLTAIIRAVDLHADLMRVSIAHASNDHRLGANEAPPAIIS
;
A
#
# COMPACT_ATOMS: atom_id res chain seq x y z
N MET A 1 -36.23 3.94 -8.05
CA MET A 1 -35.59 4.77 -9.10
C MET A 1 -36.52 4.86 -10.29
N SER A 2 -36.65 6.03 -10.92
CA SER A 2 -37.43 6.12 -12.16
C SER A 2 -36.73 5.33 -13.28
N SER A 3 -37.52 4.71 -14.16
CA SER A 3 -37.02 4.04 -15.37
C SER A 3 -36.16 4.99 -16.22
N ASP A 4 -36.49 6.29 -16.20
CA ASP A 4 -35.89 7.30 -17.07
C ASP A 4 -34.45 7.61 -16.70
N ALA A 5 -34.13 7.73 -15.41
CA ALA A 5 -32.75 7.97 -14.97
C ALA A 5 -31.81 6.81 -15.35
N ARG A 6 -32.29 5.57 -15.24
CA ARG A 6 -31.53 4.38 -15.67
C ARG A 6 -31.36 4.34 -17.18
N ARG A 7 -32.41 4.68 -17.94
CA ARG A 7 -32.36 4.70 -19.40
C ARG A 7 -31.40 5.77 -19.92
N ALA A 8 -31.38 6.95 -19.28
CA ALA A 8 -30.43 8.01 -19.56
C ALA A 8 -28.99 7.59 -19.28
N ALA A 9 -28.72 6.97 -18.13
CA ALA A 9 -27.37 6.47 -17.81
C ALA A 9 -26.88 5.43 -18.83
N ILE A 10 -27.74 4.52 -19.30
CA ILE A 10 -27.38 3.55 -20.35
C ILE A 10 -27.01 4.27 -21.67
N GLN A 11 -27.79 5.28 -22.06
CA GLN A 11 -27.50 6.06 -23.27
C GLN A 11 -26.17 6.81 -23.16
N ASP A 12 -25.89 7.43 -22.02
CA ASP A 12 -24.61 8.11 -21.78
C ASP A 12 -23.44 7.13 -21.85
N VAL A 13 -23.56 5.98 -21.18
CA VAL A 13 -22.52 4.92 -21.20
C VAL A 13 -22.24 4.46 -22.62
N SER A 14 -23.28 4.28 -23.46
CA SER A 14 -23.11 3.84 -24.85
C SER A 14 -22.35 4.83 -25.73
N ARG A 15 -22.27 6.11 -25.32
CA ARG A 15 -21.59 7.19 -26.05
C ARG A 15 -20.18 7.50 -25.52
N ARG A 16 -19.76 6.87 -24.41
CA ARG A 16 -18.45 7.16 -23.81
C ARG A 16 -17.32 6.62 -24.67
N ILE A 17 -16.37 7.49 -24.97
CA ILE A 17 -15.12 7.14 -25.64
C ILE A 17 -14.04 6.98 -24.56
N PRO A 18 -13.19 5.93 -24.60
CA PRO A 18 -12.04 5.80 -23.72
C PRO A 18 -11.18 7.07 -23.76
N LEU A 19 -10.70 7.51 -22.60
CA LEU A 19 -9.74 8.61 -22.56
C LEU A 19 -8.44 8.16 -23.23
N THR A 20 -7.90 9.00 -24.10
CA THR A 20 -6.59 8.78 -24.69
C THR A 20 -5.56 9.46 -23.81
N ASN A 21 -4.53 8.72 -23.38
CA ASN A 21 -3.40 9.34 -22.71
C ASN A 21 -2.67 10.26 -23.72
N THR A 22 -2.60 11.54 -23.41
CA THR A 22 -1.96 12.58 -24.25
C THR A 22 -0.50 12.83 -23.87
N GLU A 23 0.01 12.17 -22.83
CA GLU A 23 1.42 12.28 -22.47
C GLU A 23 2.31 11.59 -23.52
N PRO A 24 3.46 12.18 -23.87
CA PRO A 24 4.41 11.52 -24.77
C PRO A 24 4.83 10.17 -24.20
N GLN A 25 5.03 9.18 -25.07
CA GLN A 25 5.58 7.89 -24.65
C GLN A 25 7.03 8.08 -24.20
N VAL A 26 7.21 8.22 -22.88
CA VAL A 26 8.51 8.29 -22.23
C VAL A 26 8.94 6.88 -21.84
N ALA A 27 10.23 6.58 -21.93
CA ALA A 27 10.75 5.28 -21.54
C ALA A 27 10.46 5.00 -20.06
N LEU A 28 10.08 3.76 -19.72
CA LEU A 28 9.81 3.35 -18.34
C LEU A 28 10.96 3.69 -17.39
N THR A 29 12.20 3.56 -17.87
CA THR A 29 13.43 3.87 -17.12
C THR A 29 13.55 5.33 -16.71
N GLU A 30 12.92 6.24 -17.43
CA GLU A 30 12.97 7.69 -17.17
C GLU A 30 11.88 8.13 -16.19
N ILE A 31 10.71 7.47 -16.22
CA ILE A 31 9.59 7.81 -15.32
C ILE A 31 9.62 7.03 -14.00
N PHE A 32 10.27 5.87 -13.95
CA PHE A 32 10.21 4.99 -12.79
C PHE A 32 10.82 5.66 -11.54
N ALA A 33 10.06 5.65 -10.46
CA ALA A 33 10.40 6.24 -9.16
C ALA A 33 10.81 7.72 -9.24
N VAL A 34 10.37 8.46 -10.26
CA VAL A 34 10.70 9.87 -10.43
C VAL A 34 10.13 10.73 -9.28
N ASN A 35 9.00 10.33 -8.73
CA ASN A 35 8.33 11.01 -7.61
C ASN A 35 8.68 10.41 -6.25
N VAL A 36 9.80 9.70 -6.13
CA VAL A 36 10.26 9.10 -4.87
C VAL A 36 11.62 9.67 -4.49
N PHE A 37 11.78 10.05 -3.22
CA PHE A 37 13.06 10.45 -2.62
C PHE A 37 13.93 9.21 -2.34
N ASN A 38 14.23 8.48 -3.42
CA ASN A 38 14.91 7.18 -3.40
C ASN A 38 16.43 7.33 -3.19
N GLU A 39 17.13 6.19 -3.10
CA GLU A 39 18.58 6.16 -2.87
C GLU A 39 19.40 6.96 -3.88
N ARG A 40 18.97 7.00 -5.16
CA ARG A 40 19.63 7.78 -6.20
C ARG A 40 19.53 9.28 -5.91
N VAL A 41 18.34 9.75 -5.57
CA VAL A 41 18.11 11.16 -5.20
C VAL A 41 18.83 11.51 -3.90
N GLN A 42 18.72 10.66 -2.89
CA GLN A 42 19.40 10.81 -1.60
C GLN A 42 20.92 10.92 -1.79
N ARG A 43 21.53 10.05 -2.59
CA ARG A 43 22.98 10.07 -2.86
C ARG A 43 23.44 11.33 -3.61
N GLN A 44 22.58 11.89 -4.47
CA GLN A 44 22.88 13.11 -5.22
C GLN A 44 22.75 14.37 -4.36
N ARG A 45 21.82 14.39 -3.39
CA ARG A 45 21.49 15.59 -2.62
C ARG A 45 22.12 15.64 -1.23
N LEU A 46 22.36 14.49 -0.61
CA LEU A 46 22.90 14.44 0.75
C LEU A 46 24.43 14.42 0.74
N PRO A 47 25.09 15.11 1.69
CA PRO A 47 26.52 14.94 1.92
C PRO A 47 26.89 13.47 2.15
N LYS A 48 28.07 13.04 1.69
CA LYS A 48 28.50 11.62 1.74
C LYS A 48 28.37 10.99 3.12
N ARG A 49 28.70 11.74 4.19
CA ARG A 49 28.57 11.29 5.58
C ARG A 49 27.11 11.11 6.00
N VAL A 50 26.25 12.08 5.68
CA VAL A 50 24.81 12.05 5.99
C VAL A 50 24.14 10.88 5.27
N TYR A 51 24.44 10.69 3.98
CA TYR A 51 23.95 9.55 3.21
C TYR A 51 24.38 8.21 3.85
N GLY A 52 25.65 8.08 4.23
CA GLY A 52 26.15 6.85 4.90
C GLY A 52 25.39 6.52 6.19
N LEU A 53 25.18 7.51 7.06
CA LEU A 53 24.45 7.34 8.32
C LEU A 53 22.96 7.05 8.10
N LEU A 54 22.33 7.68 7.10
CA LEU A 54 20.94 7.37 6.74
C LEU A 54 20.80 5.91 6.27
N ARG A 55 21.75 5.42 5.46
CA ARG A 55 21.77 4.01 5.02
C ARG A 55 21.97 3.04 6.18
N GLU A 56 22.81 3.38 7.15
CA GLU A 56 22.99 2.58 8.36
C GLU A 56 21.72 2.56 9.21
N THR A 57 21.03 3.70 9.34
CA THR A 57 19.74 3.82 10.04
C THR A 57 18.69 2.90 9.42
N THR A 58 18.51 2.97 8.09
CA THR A 58 17.56 2.11 7.36
C THR A 58 17.87 0.61 7.52
N ARG A 59 19.17 0.23 7.54
CA ARG A 59 19.58 -1.18 7.69
C ARG A 59 19.40 -1.70 9.11
N SER A 60 19.81 -0.91 10.10
CA SER A 60 19.82 -1.32 11.51
C SER A 60 18.46 -1.21 12.20
N GLY A 61 17.46 -0.60 11.55
CA GLY A 61 16.13 -0.36 12.13
C GLY A 61 16.15 0.61 13.32
N ARG A 62 17.22 1.40 13.48
CA ARG A 62 17.34 2.39 14.54
C ARG A 62 16.58 3.67 14.18
N GLY A 63 16.24 4.45 15.20
CA GLY A 63 15.67 5.79 14.99
C GLY A 63 16.64 6.71 14.24
N LEU A 64 16.09 7.68 13.51
CA LEU A 64 16.87 8.67 12.76
C LEU A 64 17.81 9.44 13.70
N ASP A 65 19.11 9.47 13.36
CA ASP A 65 20.10 10.22 14.13
C ASP A 65 19.78 11.73 14.09
N PRO A 66 19.56 12.38 15.25
CA PRO A 66 19.25 13.81 15.30
C PRO A 66 20.30 14.70 14.62
N THR A 67 21.56 14.26 14.57
CA THR A 67 22.65 15.02 13.95
C THR A 67 22.55 15.10 12.42
N ILE A 68 21.80 14.20 11.78
CA ILE A 68 21.58 14.21 10.33
C ILE A 68 20.19 14.65 9.93
N ALA A 69 19.25 14.74 10.87
CA ALA A 69 17.83 14.94 10.59
C ALA A 69 17.55 16.25 9.85
N ASP A 70 18.16 17.37 10.27
CA ASP A 70 17.97 18.66 9.60
C ASP A 70 18.53 18.67 8.17
N ALA A 71 19.67 18.00 7.95
CA ALA A 71 20.26 17.88 6.62
C ALA A 71 19.36 17.04 5.69
N VAL A 72 18.75 15.97 6.21
CA VAL A 72 17.81 15.15 5.46
C VAL A 72 16.51 15.91 5.18
N ALA A 73 15.95 16.61 6.18
CA ALA A 73 14.75 17.41 6.03
C ALA A 73 14.93 18.51 4.99
N SER A 74 16.01 19.30 5.08
CA SER A 74 16.31 20.34 4.08
C SER A 74 16.43 19.76 2.67
N ALA A 75 17.19 18.68 2.50
CA ALA A 75 17.36 18.06 1.18
C ALA A 75 16.05 17.50 0.61
N MET A 76 15.19 16.95 1.46
CA MET A 76 13.87 16.43 1.09
C MET A 76 12.91 17.55 0.71
N ARG A 77 12.87 18.64 1.49
CA ARG A 77 12.10 19.85 1.20
C ARG A 77 12.53 20.47 -0.12
N ASP A 78 13.82 20.72 -0.31
CA ASP A 78 14.34 21.38 -1.49
C ASP A 78 14.04 20.55 -2.74
N TRP A 79 14.21 19.22 -2.66
CA TRP A 79 13.79 18.29 -3.70
C TRP A 79 12.28 18.37 -4.02
N ALA A 80 11.43 18.47 -3.01
CA ALA A 80 10.00 18.54 -3.19
C ALA A 80 9.55 19.88 -3.79
N VAL A 81 10.07 20.99 -3.26
CA VAL A 81 9.75 22.36 -3.71
C VAL A 81 10.21 22.58 -5.16
N GLU A 82 11.41 22.11 -5.55
CA GLU A 82 11.88 22.15 -6.93
C GLU A 82 10.95 21.42 -7.91
N ARG A 83 10.19 20.45 -7.42
CA ARG A 83 9.23 19.67 -8.20
C ARG A 83 7.81 20.24 -8.17
N GLY A 84 7.63 21.38 -7.49
CA GLY A 84 6.38 22.10 -7.36
C GLY A 84 5.52 21.69 -6.18
N ALA A 85 6.07 20.97 -5.19
CA ALA A 85 5.35 20.69 -3.95
C ALA A 85 5.24 21.96 -3.10
N THR A 86 4.02 22.24 -2.64
CA THR A 86 3.73 23.41 -1.77
C THR A 86 3.44 22.99 -0.33
N HIS A 87 3.09 21.73 -0.12
CA HIS A 87 2.75 21.15 1.17
C HIS A 87 3.55 19.88 1.42
N TYR A 88 3.63 19.50 2.68
CA TYR A 88 4.04 18.17 3.12
C TYR A 88 2.96 17.54 4.01
N SER A 89 3.02 16.23 4.17
CA SER A 89 2.13 15.47 5.03
C SER A 89 2.86 14.27 5.60
N HIS A 90 2.71 14.06 6.90
CA HIS A 90 2.95 12.74 7.50
C HIS A 90 1.84 11.80 7.03
N TRP A 91 2.23 10.81 6.23
CA TRP A 91 1.35 9.80 5.67
C TRP A 91 1.41 8.55 6.53
N PHE A 92 0.28 8.09 7.06
CA PHE A 92 0.23 6.92 7.94
C PHE A 92 -1.08 6.14 7.79
N GLN A 93 -1.13 4.96 8.38
CA GLN A 93 -2.25 4.02 8.30
C GLN A 93 -2.87 3.83 9.69
N PRO A 94 -3.77 4.73 10.14
CA PRO A 94 -4.45 4.57 11.42
C PRO A 94 -5.34 3.31 11.45
N MET A 95 -5.88 2.97 12.61
CA MET A 95 -6.77 1.82 12.81
C MET A 95 -8.15 1.92 12.13
N THR A 96 -8.34 2.83 11.18
CA THR A 96 -9.55 2.97 10.36
C THR A 96 -9.56 2.05 9.13
N GLY A 97 -8.43 1.46 8.77
CA GLY A 97 -8.28 0.66 7.55
C GLY A 97 -8.07 1.49 6.27
N LEU A 98 -7.81 2.80 6.42
CA LEU A 98 -7.48 3.72 5.33
C LEU A 98 -6.19 4.48 5.66
N THR A 99 -5.60 5.13 4.67
CA THR A 99 -4.50 6.07 4.86
C THR A 99 -5.02 7.40 5.39
N ALA A 100 -4.18 8.11 6.14
CA ALA A 100 -4.47 9.44 6.65
C ALA A 100 -3.33 10.41 6.31
N GLU A 101 -3.73 11.65 6.05
CA GLU A 101 -2.85 12.75 5.69
C GLU A 101 -3.36 14.04 6.35
N LYS A 102 -2.42 14.89 6.78
CA LYS A 102 -2.67 16.28 7.16
C LYS A 102 -1.69 17.12 6.36
N HIS A 103 -2.20 18.07 5.57
CA HIS A 103 -1.37 18.86 4.66
C HIS A 103 -0.95 20.15 5.36
N ASP A 104 0.34 20.22 5.70
CA ASP A 104 0.97 21.40 6.24
C ASP A 104 1.78 22.09 5.12
N SER A 105 1.64 23.40 4.97
CA SER A 105 2.39 24.16 3.97
C SER A 105 3.84 24.34 4.41
N PHE A 106 4.77 24.43 3.45
CA PHE A 106 6.16 24.78 3.78
C PHE A 106 6.35 26.23 4.25
N ILE A 107 5.33 27.08 4.17
CA ILE A 107 5.45 28.50 4.48
C ILE A 107 5.77 28.75 5.96
N SER A 108 6.78 29.58 6.20
CA SER A 108 7.07 30.15 7.51
C SER A 108 7.46 31.62 7.33
N LEU A 109 7.19 32.44 8.34
CA LEU A 109 7.47 33.87 8.33
C LEU A 109 8.71 34.14 9.17
N THR A 110 9.68 34.85 8.60
CA THR A 110 10.79 35.41 9.38
C THR A 110 10.31 36.59 10.22
N GLU A 111 11.12 37.03 11.19
CA GLU A 111 10.86 38.25 11.97
C GLU A 111 10.61 39.48 11.09
N ASP A 112 11.27 39.56 9.92
CA ASP A 112 11.09 40.64 8.94
C ASP A 112 9.87 40.44 7.98
N GLU A 113 8.90 39.58 8.32
CA GLU A 113 7.72 39.24 7.48
C GLU A 113 8.03 38.68 6.09
N ARG A 114 9.24 38.15 5.86
CA ARG A 114 9.60 37.46 4.62
C ARG A 114 9.18 35.99 4.69
N ILE A 115 8.74 35.46 3.55
CA ILE A 115 8.39 34.06 3.41
C ILE A 115 9.67 33.23 3.23
N ILE A 116 9.81 32.20 4.05
CA ILE A 116 10.78 31.12 3.89
C ILE A 116 10.08 29.76 3.83
N ASN A 117 10.75 28.77 3.24
CA ASN A 117 10.27 27.40 3.26
C ASN A 117 10.89 26.66 4.44
N GLU A 118 10.09 26.30 5.43
CA GLU A 118 10.51 25.60 6.63
C GLU A 118 10.04 24.14 6.61
N PHE A 119 10.98 23.24 6.87
CA PHE A 119 10.75 21.82 7.13
C PHE A 119 12.01 21.29 7.80
N SER A 120 11.89 20.83 9.03
CA SER A 120 13.00 20.64 9.94
C SER A 120 13.22 19.17 10.30
N GLY A 121 14.37 18.85 10.89
CA GLY A 121 14.64 17.50 11.39
C GLY A 121 13.69 17.08 12.50
N SER A 122 13.14 18.04 13.28
CA SER A 122 12.14 17.70 14.31
C SER A 122 10.86 17.14 13.71
N ASP A 123 10.45 17.64 12.53
CA ASP A 123 9.28 17.12 11.82
C ASP A 123 9.49 15.68 11.36
N LEU A 124 10.72 15.28 11.02
CA LEU A 124 11.05 13.90 10.67
C LEU A 124 11.10 12.96 11.88
N ILE A 125 11.67 13.42 13.00
CA ILE A 125 11.88 12.59 14.20
C ILE A 125 10.57 12.42 14.98
N ARG A 126 9.86 13.52 15.22
CA ARG A 126 8.64 13.54 16.02
C ARG A 126 7.74 14.71 15.60
N GLY A 127 6.82 14.43 14.69
CA GLY A 127 5.69 15.31 14.40
C GLY A 127 4.55 15.12 15.41
N GLU A 128 3.74 16.16 15.59
CA GLU A 128 2.49 16.11 16.37
C GLU A 128 1.31 16.34 15.42
N PRO A 129 0.71 15.29 14.84
CA PRO A 129 -0.58 15.45 14.18
C PRO A 129 -1.64 15.81 15.23
N ASP A 130 -2.60 16.66 14.88
CA ASP A 130 -3.83 16.76 15.66
C ASP A 130 -4.55 15.41 15.63
N ALA A 131 -4.33 14.64 16.69
CA ALA A 131 -4.64 13.23 16.78
C ALA A 131 -5.98 12.95 17.47
N SER A 132 -6.70 14.00 17.87
CA SER A 132 -7.86 13.93 18.76
C SER A 132 -9.01 13.08 18.21
N SER A 133 -9.16 13.04 16.89
CA SER A 133 -10.28 12.39 16.20
C SER A 133 -10.01 10.96 15.71
N PHE A 134 -8.77 10.44 15.84
CA PHE A 134 -8.47 9.08 15.39
C PHE A 134 -8.99 8.02 16.38
N PRO A 135 -9.60 6.92 15.87
CA PRO A 135 -10.09 5.86 16.72
C PRO A 135 -8.94 5.22 17.50
N SER A 136 -9.16 5.05 18.79
CA SER A 136 -8.18 4.45 19.71
C SER A 136 -8.55 3.02 20.13
N GLY A 137 -9.69 2.49 19.67
CA GLY A 137 -10.18 1.20 20.15
C GLY A 137 -10.44 1.14 21.66
N GLY A 138 -10.63 2.30 22.31
CA GLY A 138 -10.80 2.40 23.78
C GLY A 138 -9.49 2.50 24.56
N LEU A 139 -8.33 2.56 23.90
CA LEU A 139 -7.01 2.65 24.56
C LEU A 139 -6.75 3.99 25.25
N ARG A 140 -7.52 5.04 24.96
CA ARG A 140 -7.32 6.38 25.53
C ARG A 140 -8.61 7.16 25.75
N SER A 141 -8.60 8.07 26.72
CA SER A 141 -9.64 9.09 26.92
C SER A 141 -9.44 10.27 25.97
N THR A 142 -10.51 10.96 25.58
CA THR A 142 -10.48 12.06 24.59
C THR A 142 -9.59 13.24 25.01
N PHE A 143 -9.41 13.50 26.30
CA PHE A 143 -8.53 14.56 26.81
C PHE A 143 -7.03 14.20 26.77
N GLU A 144 -6.68 12.92 26.59
CA GLU A 144 -5.31 12.41 26.45
C GLU A 144 -4.96 12.08 25.00
N ALA A 145 -5.75 12.57 24.04
CA ALA A 145 -5.71 12.15 22.64
C ALA A 145 -4.55 12.74 21.83
N ARG A 146 -3.46 13.16 22.49
CA ARG A 146 -2.20 13.49 21.82
C ARG A 146 -1.65 12.24 21.13
N GLY A 147 -1.10 12.44 19.95
CA GLY A 147 -0.43 11.40 19.19
C GLY A 147 0.78 11.97 18.49
N TYR A 148 1.75 11.12 18.22
CA TYR A 148 3.03 11.48 17.63
C TYR A 148 3.25 10.68 16.37
N THR A 149 3.81 11.33 15.35
CA THR A 149 4.28 10.70 14.13
C THR A 149 5.79 10.68 14.10
N ALA A 150 6.37 9.58 13.64
CA ALA A 150 7.80 9.49 13.36
C ALA A 150 8.01 8.91 11.97
N TRP A 151 8.92 9.48 11.19
CA TRP A 151 9.24 8.95 9.87
C TRP A 151 9.86 7.56 9.99
N ASP A 152 9.38 6.62 9.16
CA ASP A 152 10.02 5.33 8.95
C ASP A 152 11.00 5.41 7.76
N PRO A 153 12.32 5.43 8.00
CA PRO A 153 13.32 5.58 6.94
C PRO A 153 13.47 4.35 6.03
N THR A 154 12.81 3.23 6.34
CA THR A 154 12.73 2.07 5.44
C THR A 154 11.79 2.33 4.27
N SER A 155 10.82 3.23 4.45
CA SER A 155 9.84 3.62 3.44
C SER A 155 10.16 5.03 2.94
N PRO A 156 10.59 5.19 1.67
CA PRO A 156 11.04 6.48 1.16
C PRO A 156 9.89 7.48 1.05
N ALA A 157 10.17 8.75 1.34
CA ALA A 157 9.24 9.83 1.07
C ALA A 157 8.95 9.95 -0.43
N PHE A 158 7.74 10.37 -0.78
CA PHE A 158 7.29 10.48 -2.16
C PHE A 158 6.49 11.76 -2.39
N ILE A 159 6.38 12.20 -3.63
CA ILE A 159 5.52 13.31 -4.01
C ILE A 159 4.24 12.73 -4.58
N ARG A 160 3.12 13.08 -3.95
CA ARG A 160 1.80 12.84 -4.49
C ARG A 160 1.44 13.98 -5.42
N GLU A 161 1.20 13.65 -6.68
CA GLU A 161 0.73 14.61 -7.69
C GLU A 161 -0.78 14.51 -7.80
N GLY A 162 -1.46 15.65 -7.66
CA GLY A 162 -2.90 15.77 -7.83
C GLY A 162 -3.24 16.83 -8.89
N PRO A 163 -4.51 16.89 -9.32
CA PRO A 163 -4.96 17.90 -10.28
C PRO A 163 -4.84 19.34 -9.76
N HIS A 164 -4.69 19.52 -8.44
CA HIS A 164 -4.70 20.83 -7.77
C HIS A 164 -3.39 21.19 -7.08
N GLY A 165 -2.35 20.36 -7.21
CA GLY A 165 -1.07 20.61 -6.55
C GLY A 165 -0.30 19.33 -6.27
N LYS A 166 0.86 19.52 -5.64
CA LYS A 166 1.76 18.44 -5.26
C LYS A 166 2.07 18.52 -3.78
N THR A 167 2.09 17.37 -3.13
CA THR A 167 2.34 17.26 -1.68
C THR A 167 3.46 16.26 -1.45
N LEU A 168 4.43 16.62 -0.60
CA LEU A 168 5.45 15.70 -0.09
C LEU A 168 4.83 14.79 0.99
N CYS A 169 4.70 13.51 0.70
CA CYS A 169 4.20 12.51 1.63
C CYS A 169 5.38 11.77 2.31
N ILE A 170 5.38 11.77 3.64
CA ILE A 170 6.43 11.16 4.48
C ILE A 170 5.81 9.94 5.18
N PRO A 171 6.21 8.70 4.85
CA PRO A 171 5.66 7.51 5.49
C PRO A 171 5.99 7.44 6.98
N THR A 172 4.99 7.53 7.84
CA THR A 172 5.19 7.63 9.30
C THR A 172 4.52 6.49 10.04
N VAL A 173 5.09 6.17 11.20
CA VAL A 173 4.38 5.46 12.26
C VAL A 173 3.60 6.45 13.10
N PHE A 174 2.49 6.00 13.70
CA PHE A 174 1.62 6.82 14.54
C PHE A 174 1.35 6.15 15.89
N CYS A 175 1.74 6.83 16.97
CA CYS A 175 1.63 6.34 18.34
C CYS A 175 0.94 7.34 19.27
N SER A 176 0.40 6.84 20.38
CA SER A 176 -0.14 7.67 21.46
C SER A 176 0.98 8.35 22.25
N TRP A 177 0.62 9.32 23.09
CA TRP A 177 1.58 9.92 24.02
C TRP A 177 2.17 8.91 25.03
N THR A 178 1.42 7.85 25.35
CA THR A 178 1.85 6.74 26.22
C THR A 178 2.70 5.70 25.50
N GLY A 179 2.90 5.83 24.18
CA GLY A 179 3.72 4.92 23.36
C GLY A 179 2.97 3.71 22.79
N GLU A 180 1.65 3.69 22.90
CA GLU A 180 0.80 2.66 22.28
C GLU A 180 0.70 2.88 20.78
N ALA A 181 0.67 1.80 20.00
CA ALA A 181 0.52 1.89 18.56
C ALA A 181 -0.93 2.26 18.21
N LEU A 182 -1.11 3.35 17.45
CA LEU A 182 -2.41 3.80 16.95
C LEU A 182 -2.53 3.59 15.43
N ASP A 183 -1.61 2.81 14.86
CA ASP A 183 -1.49 2.51 13.44
C ASP A 183 -1.36 1.00 13.18
N LYS A 184 -1.34 0.65 11.91
CA LYS A 184 -1.04 -0.71 11.44
C LYS A 184 0.43 -0.94 11.15
N LYS A 185 1.20 0.14 10.98
CA LYS A 185 2.62 0.07 10.61
C LYS A 185 3.52 -0.30 11.79
N THR A 186 3.30 0.28 12.97
CA THR A 186 4.10 -0.05 14.17
C THR A 186 4.02 -1.54 14.53
N PRO A 187 2.83 -2.19 14.59
CA PRO A 187 2.75 -3.62 14.83
C PRO A 187 3.45 -4.47 13.76
N LEU A 188 3.39 -4.08 12.49
CA LEU A 188 4.07 -4.76 11.39
C LEU A 188 5.60 -4.71 11.56
N LEU A 189 6.16 -3.53 11.83
CA LEU A 189 7.61 -3.37 12.08
C LEU A 189 8.07 -4.18 13.30
N ARG A 190 7.28 -4.21 14.38
CA ARG A 190 7.58 -5.04 15.56
C ARG A 190 7.53 -6.54 15.23
N SER A 191 6.59 -6.96 14.39
CA SER A 191 6.50 -8.35 13.93
C SER A 191 7.69 -8.75 13.06
N GLU A 192 8.14 -7.86 12.18
CA GLU A 192 9.33 -8.10 11.36
C GLU A 192 10.57 -8.29 12.23
N GLU A 193 10.79 -7.42 13.21
CA GLU A 193 11.92 -7.53 14.14
C GLU A 193 11.87 -8.81 14.99
N ALA A 194 10.67 -9.28 15.34
CA ALA A 194 10.51 -10.57 16.03
C ALA A 194 10.92 -11.76 15.13
N ILE A 195 10.53 -11.73 13.86
CA ILE A 195 10.92 -12.74 12.85
C ILE A 195 12.43 -12.69 12.61
N ASN A 196 13.00 -11.50 12.43
CA ASN A 196 14.43 -11.28 12.24
C ASN A 196 15.25 -11.96 13.35
N ARG A 197 14.99 -11.58 14.61
CA ARG A 197 15.68 -12.13 15.78
C ARG A 197 15.54 -13.65 15.91
N ALA A 198 14.34 -14.19 15.65
CA ALA A 198 14.10 -15.62 15.73
C ALA A 198 14.82 -16.40 14.61
N SER A 199 14.84 -15.84 13.40
CA SER A 199 15.45 -16.45 12.22
C SER A 199 16.97 -16.45 12.31
N VAL A 200 17.58 -15.32 12.69
CA VAL A 200 19.03 -15.21 12.89
C VAL A 200 19.50 -16.20 13.97
N ARG A 201 18.77 -16.30 15.08
CA ARG A 201 19.09 -17.28 16.12
C ARG A 201 19.03 -18.72 15.59
N LEU A 202 18.02 -19.05 14.78
CA LEU A 202 17.90 -20.39 14.19
C LEU A 202 19.04 -20.69 13.20
N LEU A 203 19.41 -19.72 12.37
CA LEU A 203 20.52 -19.83 11.41
C LEU A 203 21.86 -20.07 12.13
N GLN A 204 22.12 -19.35 13.22
CA GLN A 204 23.31 -19.57 14.05
C GLN A 204 23.35 -20.99 14.64
N LEU A 205 22.21 -21.52 15.09
CA LEU A 205 22.13 -22.89 15.64
C LEU A 205 22.47 -23.97 14.62
N ILE A 206 22.25 -23.72 13.33
CA ILE A 206 22.60 -24.66 12.24
C ILE A 206 23.97 -24.36 11.62
N GLY A 207 24.76 -23.48 12.23
CA GLY A 207 26.14 -23.17 11.83
C GLY A 207 26.28 -22.05 10.79
N ASN A 208 25.22 -21.29 10.50
CA ASN A 208 25.29 -20.13 9.62
C ASN A 208 25.45 -18.83 10.43
N ASP A 209 26.70 -18.53 10.81
CA ASP A 209 27.06 -17.32 11.56
C ASP A 209 27.28 -16.07 10.69
N ARG A 210 27.15 -16.21 9.36
CA ARG A 210 27.40 -15.12 8.41
C ARG A 210 26.20 -14.19 8.26
N VAL A 211 24.99 -14.70 8.51
CA VAL A 211 23.74 -13.93 8.39
C VAL A 211 23.55 -13.09 9.65
N THR A 212 23.43 -11.78 9.48
CA THR A 212 23.20 -10.86 10.61
C THR A 212 21.77 -10.34 10.67
N GLN A 213 21.04 -10.42 9.56
CA GLN A 213 19.67 -9.94 9.45
C GLN A 213 18.86 -10.83 8.50
N VAL A 214 17.61 -11.08 8.87
CA VAL A 214 16.60 -11.73 8.03
C VAL A 214 15.41 -10.80 7.94
N SER A 215 14.94 -10.59 6.73
CA SER A 215 13.81 -9.73 6.42
C SER A 215 12.69 -10.53 5.76
N THR A 216 11.48 -10.00 5.80
CA THR A 216 10.33 -10.63 5.13
C THR A 216 10.01 -9.91 3.84
N THR A 217 9.58 -10.64 2.81
CA THR A 217 9.10 -10.06 1.57
C THR A 217 7.63 -10.38 1.33
N ILE A 218 6.93 -9.47 0.69
CA ILE A 218 5.53 -9.61 0.32
C ILE A 218 5.32 -9.21 -1.14
N GLY A 219 4.67 -10.08 -1.91
CA GLY A 219 4.06 -9.78 -3.21
C GLY A 219 2.53 -9.80 -3.09
N CYS A 220 1.90 -8.63 -3.11
CA CYS A 220 0.44 -8.50 -3.02
C CYS A 220 -0.22 -8.63 -4.39
N GLU A 221 -1.21 -9.50 -4.54
CA GLU A 221 -2.09 -9.51 -5.72
C GLU A 221 -3.36 -8.74 -5.35
N GLN A 222 -3.71 -7.70 -6.10
CA GLN A 222 -4.83 -6.82 -5.77
C GLN A 222 -5.96 -6.98 -6.79
N GLU A 223 -7.04 -7.61 -6.36
CA GLU A 223 -8.26 -7.68 -7.15
C GLU A 223 -9.20 -6.50 -6.85
N TYR A 224 -10.03 -6.14 -7.85
CA TYR A 224 -10.99 -5.06 -7.75
C TYR A 224 -12.06 -5.14 -8.85
N PHE A 225 -13.18 -4.44 -8.68
CA PHE A 225 -14.17 -4.25 -9.74
C PHE A 225 -14.16 -2.81 -10.26
N LEU A 226 -14.44 -2.64 -11.56
CA LEU A 226 -14.74 -1.34 -12.15
C LEU A 226 -16.19 -1.28 -12.61
N VAL A 227 -16.92 -0.26 -12.18
CA VAL A 227 -18.26 0.03 -12.69
C VAL A 227 -18.32 1.42 -13.29
N ASP A 228 -19.25 1.63 -14.22
CA ASP A 228 -19.50 2.98 -14.70
C ASP A 228 -19.99 3.88 -13.55
N ARG A 229 -19.42 5.07 -13.43
CA ARG A 229 -19.71 6.00 -12.34
C ARG A 229 -21.18 6.45 -12.32
N GLN A 230 -21.81 6.69 -13.49
CA GLN A 230 -23.23 7.08 -13.53
C GLN A 230 -24.12 5.93 -13.08
N MET A 231 -23.79 4.69 -13.47
CA MET A 231 -24.52 3.51 -13.00
C MET A 231 -24.34 3.27 -11.49
N ALA A 232 -23.15 3.56 -10.95
CA ALA A 232 -22.90 3.49 -9.52
C ALA A 232 -23.68 4.56 -8.74
N HIS A 233 -23.81 5.79 -9.26
CA HIS A 233 -24.57 6.86 -8.63
C HIS A 233 -26.06 6.57 -8.52
N LEU A 234 -26.59 5.77 -9.45
CA LEU A 234 -27.96 5.26 -9.35
C LEU A 234 -28.11 4.22 -8.24
N ARG A 235 -27.05 3.75 -7.58
CA ARG A 235 -27.08 2.72 -6.55
C ARG A 235 -26.61 3.25 -5.20
N PRO A 236 -27.50 3.88 -4.40
CA PRO A 236 -27.16 4.36 -3.06
C PRO A 236 -26.57 3.28 -2.16
N ASP A 237 -27.04 2.03 -2.30
CA ASP A 237 -26.50 0.89 -1.56
C ASP A 237 -25.05 0.59 -1.93
N LEU A 238 -24.71 0.65 -3.22
CA LEU A 238 -23.33 0.49 -3.68
C LEU A 238 -22.42 1.63 -3.17
N LEU A 239 -22.92 2.86 -3.13
CA LEU A 239 -22.16 4.02 -2.65
C LEU A 239 -21.93 3.98 -1.13
N ALA A 240 -22.95 3.62 -0.36
CA ALA A 240 -22.90 3.63 1.10
C ALA A 240 -22.22 2.38 1.67
N CYS A 241 -22.46 1.21 1.06
CA CYS A 241 -22.01 -0.08 1.60
C CYS A 241 -20.82 -0.67 0.82
N GLY A 242 -20.44 -0.10 -0.33
CA GLY A 242 -19.42 -0.68 -1.21
C GLY A 242 -19.86 -1.96 -1.94
N ARG A 243 -21.09 -2.41 -1.71
CA ARG A 243 -21.71 -3.60 -2.30
C ARG A 243 -23.18 -3.38 -2.58
N THR A 244 -23.72 -4.23 -3.43
CA THR A 244 -25.16 -4.32 -3.65
C THR A 244 -25.83 -5.03 -2.47
N LEU A 245 -26.92 -4.46 -1.96
CA LEU A 245 -27.76 -5.07 -0.92
C LEU A 245 -28.92 -5.89 -1.52
N PHE A 246 -29.37 -5.51 -2.71
CA PHE A 246 -30.40 -6.20 -3.48
C PHE A 246 -30.12 -6.11 -4.98
N GLY A 247 -30.70 -7.02 -5.75
CA GLY A 247 -30.58 -7.03 -7.21
C GLY A 247 -30.86 -8.40 -7.79
N ALA A 248 -31.55 -8.43 -8.93
CA ALA A 248 -31.72 -9.66 -9.68
C ALA A 248 -30.38 -10.09 -10.31
N ARG A 249 -30.20 -11.40 -10.48
CA ARG A 249 -29.04 -11.94 -11.20
C ARG A 249 -29.05 -11.43 -12.66
N PRO A 250 -27.87 -11.15 -13.25
CA PRO A 250 -27.81 -10.75 -14.65
C PRO A 250 -28.36 -11.88 -15.55
N PRO A 251 -29.01 -11.56 -16.69
CA PRO A 251 -29.50 -12.57 -17.63
C PRO A 251 -28.39 -13.44 -18.24
N LYS A 252 -27.16 -12.90 -18.31
CA LYS A 252 -25.94 -13.63 -18.64
C LYS A 252 -25.10 -13.72 -17.37
N GLY A 253 -25.03 -14.89 -16.77
CA GLY A 253 -24.26 -15.16 -15.55
C GLY A 253 -22.78 -15.44 -15.81
N GLN A 254 -22.08 -15.80 -14.75
CA GLN A 254 -20.72 -16.32 -14.80
C GLN A 254 -20.77 -17.85 -15.01
N GLU A 255 -21.28 -18.29 -16.16
CA GLU A 255 -21.64 -19.70 -16.37
C GLU A 255 -20.51 -20.56 -16.94
N MET A 256 -19.46 -19.95 -17.52
CA MET A 256 -18.33 -20.69 -18.13
C MET A 256 -16.93 -20.11 -17.81
N SER A 257 -16.82 -19.21 -16.83
CA SER A 257 -15.55 -18.52 -16.49
C SER A 257 -14.87 -17.80 -17.69
N ASP A 258 -15.62 -17.50 -18.75
CA ASP A 258 -15.15 -16.91 -20.02
C ASP A 258 -14.40 -15.57 -19.86
N ASN A 259 -14.54 -14.90 -18.71
CA ASN A 259 -13.92 -13.61 -18.46
C ASN A 259 -12.46 -13.73 -18.01
N TYR A 260 -12.06 -14.86 -17.41
CA TYR A 260 -10.71 -15.04 -16.90
C TYR A 260 -9.71 -15.05 -18.07
N PHE A 261 -8.75 -14.13 -18.05
CA PHE A 261 -7.83 -13.84 -19.16
C PHE A 261 -8.50 -13.51 -20.51
N GLY A 262 -9.77 -13.11 -20.51
CA GLY A 262 -10.46 -12.59 -21.69
C GLY A 262 -9.89 -11.26 -22.18
N ALA A 263 -10.36 -10.75 -23.31
CA ALA A 263 -9.96 -9.44 -23.81
C ALA A 263 -10.40 -8.31 -22.86
N ILE A 264 -9.46 -7.44 -22.46
CA ILE A 264 -9.76 -6.27 -21.62
C ILE A 264 -10.45 -5.21 -22.48
N SER A 265 -11.60 -4.70 -22.01
CA SER A 265 -12.30 -3.61 -22.71
C SER A 265 -11.41 -2.38 -22.88
N GLN A 266 -11.50 -1.67 -24.01
CA GLN A 266 -10.64 -0.51 -24.28
C GLN A 266 -10.71 0.56 -23.19
N ARG A 267 -11.88 0.75 -22.58
CA ARG A 267 -12.07 1.71 -21.48
C ARG A 267 -11.37 1.27 -20.19
N ALA A 268 -11.43 -0.01 -19.84
CA ALA A 268 -10.69 -0.54 -18.69
C ALA A 268 -9.18 -0.50 -18.95
N LEU A 269 -8.75 -0.79 -20.19
CA LEU A 269 -7.34 -0.75 -20.56
C LEU A 269 -6.76 0.67 -20.49
N ALA A 270 -7.49 1.68 -20.97
CA ALA A 270 -7.09 3.09 -20.83
C ALA A 270 -6.91 3.50 -19.36
N PHE A 271 -7.84 3.09 -18.49
CA PHE A 271 -7.71 3.27 -17.04
C PHE A 271 -6.45 2.59 -16.48
N MET A 272 -6.22 1.32 -16.84
CA MET A 272 -5.07 0.56 -16.34
C MET A 272 -3.73 1.15 -16.80
N GLN A 273 -3.65 1.67 -18.02
CA GLN A 273 -2.42 2.30 -18.54
C GLN A 273 -2.07 3.56 -17.74
N ASP A 274 -3.04 4.43 -17.49
CA ASP A 274 -2.80 5.64 -16.69
C ASP A 274 -2.49 5.31 -15.22
N LEU A 275 -3.13 4.27 -14.68
CA LEU A 275 -2.83 3.77 -13.35
C LEU A 275 -1.38 3.28 -13.25
N GLU A 276 -0.93 2.46 -14.20
CA GLU A 276 0.44 1.93 -14.23
C GLU A 276 1.47 3.05 -14.31
N ILE A 277 1.26 4.05 -15.17
CA ILE A 277 2.16 5.20 -15.29
C ILE A 277 2.30 5.95 -13.96
N ASP A 278 1.18 6.23 -13.30
CA ASP A 278 1.21 6.92 -12.00
C ASP A 278 1.87 6.06 -10.91
N LEU A 279 1.63 4.74 -10.89
CA LEU A 279 2.26 3.82 -9.95
C LEU A 279 3.76 3.68 -10.21
N TRP A 280 4.20 3.63 -11.47
CA TRP A 280 5.62 3.61 -11.83
C TRP A 280 6.32 4.90 -11.41
N ARG A 281 5.68 6.07 -11.58
CA ARG A 281 6.20 7.36 -11.07
C ARG A 281 6.40 7.34 -9.56
N LEU A 282 5.51 6.68 -8.83
CA LEU A 282 5.59 6.43 -7.38
C LEU A 282 6.55 5.28 -7.01
N GLY A 283 7.27 4.70 -7.97
CA GLY A 283 8.26 3.64 -7.73
C GLY A 283 7.67 2.27 -7.40
N ILE A 284 6.37 2.08 -7.67
CA ILE A 284 5.65 0.83 -7.46
C ILE A 284 5.78 -0.03 -8.73
N PRO A 285 6.48 -1.17 -8.67
CA PRO A 285 6.82 -1.95 -9.87
C PRO A 285 5.68 -2.89 -10.26
N VAL A 286 4.54 -2.33 -10.69
CA VAL A 286 3.42 -3.13 -11.23
C VAL A 286 3.90 -3.94 -12.42
N LYS A 287 3.67 -5.25 -12.38
CA LYS A 287 4.19 -6.23 -13.34
C LYS A 287 3.10 -6.87 -14.17
N THR A 288 1.98 -7.24 -13.54
CA THR A 288 0.88 -7.95 -14.18
C THR A 288 -0.42 -7.19 -14.02
N ARG A 289 -1.28 -7.32 -15.04
CA ARG A 289 -2.69 -6.93 -15.03
C ARG A 289 -3.50 -7.91 -15.88
N HIS A 290 -4.70 -8.24 -15.46
CA HIS A 290 -5.62 -9.06 -16.26
C HIS A 290 -7.08 -8.92 -15.82
N ASN A 291 -7.99 -9.47 -16.63
CA ASN A 291 -9.35 -9.76 -16.20
C ASN A 291 -9.34 -10.92 -15.20
N GLU A 292 -10.21 -10.81 -14.20
CA GLU A 292 -10.53 -11.87 -13.25
C GLU A 292 -11.78 -12.65 -13.69
N VAL A 293 -12.21 -13.65 -12.90
CA VAL A 293 -13.28 -14.57 -13.28
C VAL A 293 -14.65 -13.88 -13.39
N ALA A 294 -14.99 -12.92 -12.52
CA ALA A 294 -16.27 -12.22 -12.62
C ALA A 294 -16.25 -11.07 -13.64
N PRO A 295 -17.40 -10.75 -14.28
CA PRO A 295 -17.50 -9.62 -15.19
C PRO A 295 -17.08 -8.30 -14.53
N MET A 296 -16.22 -7.54 -15.22
CA MET A 296 -15.66 -6.28 -14.73
C MET A 296 -14.83 -6.41 -13.44
N GLN A 297 -14.37 -7.61 -13.11
CA GLN A 297 -13.34 -7.88 -12.10
C GLN A 297 -11.98 -7.90 -12.79
N PHE A 298 -10.98 -7.37 -12.11
CA PHE A 298 -9.61 -7.29 -12.59
C PHE A 298 -8.63 -7.54 -11.45
N GLU A 299 -7.41 -7.90 -11.80
CA GLU A 299 -6.28 -8.02 -10.89
C GLU A 299 -5.11 -7.18 -11.39
N LEU A 300 -4.32 -6.65 -10.45
CA LEU A 300 -2.96 -6.17 -10.71
C LEU A 300 -2.00 -6.67 -9.62
N ALA A 301 -0.76 -7.00 -10.00
CA ALA A 301 0.27 -7.40 -9.04
C ALA A 301 1.63 -6.70 -9.32
N PRO A 302 2.23 -6.04 -8.32
CA PRO A 302 3.62 -5.59 -8.36
C PRO A 302 4.62 -6.72 -8.05
N ILE A 303 5.86 -6.49 -8.45
CA ILE A 303 7.00 -7.31 -8.01
C ILE A 303 7.13 -7.19 -6.49
N PHE A 304 7.34 -8.32 -5.82
CA PHE A 304 7.52 -8.37 -4.36
C PHE A 304 8.66 -7.47 -3.89
N ARG A 305 8.53 -6.96 -2.67
CA ARG A 305 9.54 -6.18 -1.96
C ARG A 305 9.51 -6.53 -0.48
N HIS A 306 10.42 -5.92 0.27
CA HIS A 306 10.42 -5.92 1.73
C HIS A 306 9.03 -5.57 2.29
N ALA A 307 8.55 -6.34 3.26
CA ALA A 307 7.14 -6.38 3.65
C ALA A 307 6.53 -5.02 4.07
N PRO A 308 7.15 -4.21 4.95
CA PRO A 308 6.69 -2.85 5.25
C PRO A 308 6.51 -1.98 4.00
N VAL A 309 7.49 -2.01 3.09
CA VAL A 309 7.44 -1.24 1.84
C VAL A 309 6.32 -1.74 0.94
N SER A 310 6.19 -3.06 0.76
CA SER A 310 5.09 -3.66 -0.02
C SER A 310 3.71 -3.33 0.54
N SER A 311 3.56 -3.32 1.86
CA SER A 311 2.32 -2.95 2.54
C SER A 311 1.94 -1.50 2.24
N ASP A 312 2.90 -0.57 2.37
CA ASP A 312 2.69 0.84 2.04
C ASP A 312 2.33 1.03 0.56
N GLN A 313 3.06 0.36 -0.33
CA GLN A 313 2.79 0.40 -1.77
C GLN A 313 1.40 -0.16 -2.11
N ASN A 314 0.92 -1.21 -1.43
CA ASN A 314 -0.43 -1.72 -1.66
C ASN A 314 -1.51 -0.72 -1.19
N MET A 315 -1.30 -0.01 -0.08
CA MET A 315 -2.20 1.08 0.31
C MET A 315 -2.25 2.20 -0.74
N MET A 316 -1.08 2.58 -1.27
CA MET A 316 -1.00 3.55 -2.36
C MET A 316 -1.69 3.04 -3.63
N ILE A 317 -1.53 1.76 -3.99
CA ILE A 317 -2.24 1.12 -5.10
C ILE A 317 -3.75 1.25 -4.92
N MET A 318 -4.29 0.88 -3.75
CA MET A 318 -5.73 0.94 -3.47
C MET A 318 -6.29 2.36 -3.56
N GLU A 319 -5.51 3.35 -3.13
CA GLU A 319 -5.89 4.75 -3.26
C GLU A 319 -5.86 5.22 -4.72
N MET A 320 -4.77 4.94 -5.44
CA MET A 320 -4.63 5.31 -6.85
C MET A 320 -5.67 4.62 -7.73
N LEU A 321 -6.04 3.37 -7.44
CA LEU A 321 -7.15 2.66 -8.09
C LEU A 321 -8.44 3.50 -8.06
N LYS A 322 -8.77 4.13 -6.93
CA LYS A 322 -9.95 4.99 -6.79
C LYS A 322 -9.77 6.32 -7.53
N VAL A 323 -8.62 6.98 -7.35
CA VAL A 323 -8.32 8.29 -7.95
C VAL A 323 -8.35 8.20 -9.48
N VAL A 324 -7.64 7.21 -10.05
CA VAL A 324 -7.58 7.03 -11.51
C VAL A 324 -8.93 6.61 -12.07
N ALA A 325 -9.72 5.79 -11.33
CA ALA A 325 -11.03 5.37 -11.81
C ALA A 325 -11.96 6.57 -11.97
N GLU A 326 -11.97 7.49 -11.00
CA GLU A 326 -12.77 8.72 -11.06
C GLU A 326 -12.39 9.58 -12.28
N ARG A 327 -11.10 9.68 -12.64
CA ARG A 327 -10.64 10.38 -13.87
C ARG A 327 -11.23 9.77 -15.14
N HIS A 328 -11.36 8.43 -15.17
CA HIS A 328 -11.93 7.67 -16.30
C HIS A 328 -13.47 7.55 -16.26
N GLY A 329 -14.12 8.30 -15.36
CA GLY A 329 -15.57 8.23 -15.15
C GLY A 329 -16.05 6.83 -14.71
N LEU A 330 -15.16 6.07 -14.09
CA LEU A 330 -15.39 4.77 -13.49
C LEU A 330 -15.45 4.93 -11.97
N ARG A 331 -15.97 3.91 -11.30
CA ARG A 331 -15.90 3.75 -9.85
C ARG A 331 -15.20 2.43 -9.58
N CYS A 332 -14.09 2.48 -8.85
CA CYS A 332 -13.40 1.29 -8.36
C CYS A 332 -14.06 0.80 -7.07
N LEU A 333 -14.38 -0.50 -7.02
CA LEU A 333 -14.93 -1.17 -5.85
C LEU A 333 -13.88 -2.14 -5.31
N LEU A 334 -13.49 -1.93 -4.05
CA LEU A 334 -12.50 -2.76 -3.33
C LEU A 334 -13.16 -3.65 -2.27
N HIS A 335 -14.49 -3.63 -2.17
CA HIS A 335 -15.22 -4.52 -1.27
C HIS A 335 -15.02 -5.98 -1.73
N GLU A 336 -14.85 -6.90 -0.79
CA GLU A 336 -14.50 -8.31 -1.03
C GLU A 336 -15.62 -9.08 -1.74
N LYS A 337 -16.87 -8.63 -1.56
CA LYS A 337 -18.05 -9.15 -2.27
C LYS A 337 -19.01 -8.04 -2.76
N PRO A 338 -18.70 -7.31 -3.84
CA PRO A 338 -19.56 -6.20 -4.29
C PRO A 338 -20.89 -6.67 -4.86
N PHE A 339 -20.90 -7.83 -5.53
CA PHE A 339 -22.07 -8.41 -6.18
C PHE A 339 -22.32 -9.83 -5.68
N THR A 340 -23.59 -10.14 -5.39
CA THR A 340 -24.00 -11.48 -4.96
C THR A 340 -24.10 -12.40 -6.19
N GLY A 341 -23.64 -13.66 -6.05
CA GLY A 341 -23.78 -14.69 -7.08
C GLY A 341 -22.66 -14.72 -8.14
N VAL A 342 -21.60 -13.94 -7.99
CA VAL A 342 -20.38 -13.96 -8.82
C VAL A 342 -19.14 -14.03 -7.91
N ASN A 343 -17.93 -14.22 -8.46
CA ASN A 343 -16.69 -14.22 -7.66
C ASN A 343 -16.54 -12.94 -6.82
N GLY A 344 -15.89 -13.09 -5.66
CA GLY A 344 -15.50 -11.94 -4.83
C GLY A 344 -14.08 -11.51 -5.15
N SER A 345 -13.67 -10.34 -4.64
CA SER A 345 -12.32 -9.81 -4.81
C SER A 345 -11.42 -10.23 -3.65
N GLY A 346 -10.32 -10.90 -3.98
CA GLY A 346 -9.24 -11.25 -3.07
C GLY A 346 -8.11 -10.23 -2.98
N LYS A 347 -7.25 -10.47 -1.99
CA LYS A 347 -5.93 -9.88 -1.92
C LYS A 347 -4.95 -10.95 -1.45
N HIS A 348 -4.26 -11.61 -2.39
CA HIS A 348 -3.27 -12.62 -2.01
C HIS A 348 -1.99 -11.96 -1.53
N THR A 349 -1.31 -12.61 -0.59
CA THR A 349 -0.07 -12.12 0.02
C THR A 349 0.96 -13.24 -0.13
N ASN A 350 1.77 -13.16 -1.18
CA ASN A 350 2.89 -14.07 -1.39
C ASN A 350 4.01 -13.68 -0.43
N TRP A 351 4.25 -14.47 0.61
CA TRP A 351 5.19 -14.16 1.70
C TRP A 351 6.44 -15.04 1.64
N SER A 352 7.61 -14.44 1.87
CA SER A 352 8.88 -15.17 1.98
C SER A 352 9.85 -14.55 3.00
N LEU A 353 10.96 -15.25 3.25
CA LEU A 353 12.05 -14.82 4.13
C LEU A 353 13.35 -14.71 3.33
N THR A 354 14.04 -13.58 3.45
CA THR A 354 15.30 -13.31 2.74
C THR A 354 16.35 -12.81 3.72
N ASP A 355 17.55 -13.41 3.68
CA ASP A 355 18.68 -12.97 4.49
C ASP A 355 19.41 -11.75 3.88
N ASP A 356 20.33 -11.18 4.64
CA ASP A 356 21.17 -10.04 4.23
C ASP A 356 22.20 -10.36 3.13
N GLN A 357 22.35 -11.64 2.77
CA GLN A 357 23.15 -12.10 1.64
C GLN A 357 22.32 -12.27 0.36
N GLY A 358 20.99 -12.16 0.45
CA GLY A 358 20.05 -12.27 -0.65
C GLY A 358 19.51 -13.67 -0.89
N ASN A 359 19.75 -14.62 0.02
CA ASN A 359 19.23 -15.99 -0.09
C ASN A 359 17.79 -16.06 0.41
N ASN A 360 16.95 -16.81 -0.32
CA ASN A 360 15.59 -17.14 0.13
C ASN A 360 15.64 -18.35 1.06
N LEU A 361 15.20 -18.17 2.31
CA LEU A 361 15.22 -19.24 3.32
C LEU A 361 14.15 -20.33 3.06
N LEU A 362 13.22 -20.07 2.13
CA LEU A 362 12.17 -20.98 1.68
C LEU A 362 12.44 -21.55 0.28
N GLU A 363 13.63 -21.35 -0.27
CA GLU A 363 14.04 -22.00 -1.51
C GLU A 363 14.69 -23.36 -1.20
N PRO A 364 14.22 -24.47 -1.80
CA PRO A 364 14.81 -25.77 -1.57
C PRO A 364 16.23 -25.83 -2.15
N GLY A 365 17.17 -26.27 -1.32
CA GLY A 365 18.56 -26.47 -1.72
C GLY A 365 18.74 -27.65 -2.69
N GLN A 366 19.85 -27.64 -3.44
CA GLN A 366 20.22 -28.78 -4.28
C GLN A 366 21.00 -29.87 -3.50
N GLY A 367 21.62 -29.51 -2.38
CA GLY A 367 22.34 -30.43 -1.49
C GLY A 367 21.62 -30.66 -0.15
N ALA A 368 22.04 -31.69 0.60
CA ALA A 368 21.43 -32.04 1.89
C ALA A 368 21.58 -30.94 2.97
N GLU A 369 22.71 -30.23 2.97
CA GLU A 369 22.97 -29.13 3.92
C GLU A 369 22.10 -27.91 3.63
N ASP A 370 22.00 -27.50 2.36
CA ASP A 370 21.11 -26.40 1.93
C ASP A 370 19.64 -26.76 2.17
N ASN A 371 19.29 -28.03 2.04
CA ASN A 371 17.94 -28.52 2.30
C ASN A 371 17.60 -28.56 3.80
N LEU A 372 18.59 -28.66 4.70
CA LEU A 372 18.34 -28.62 6.14
C LEU A 372 17.73 -27.28 6.56
N GLN A 373 18.30 -26.16 6.08
CA GLN A 373 17.75 -24.83 6.31
C GLN A 373 16.30 -24.76 5.83
N PHE A 374 16.06 -25.10 4.56
CA PHE A 374 14.72 -25.10 3.96
C PHE A 374 13.72 -25.93 4.77
N VAL A 375 14.06 -27.18 5.10
CA VAL A 375 13.19 -28.09 5.84
C VAL A 375 12.88 -27.54 7.23
N LEU A 376 13.86 -26.97 7.93
CA LEU A 376 13.65 -26.39 9.26
C LEU A 376 12.72 -25.17 9.22
N PHE A 377 12.96 -24.22 8.31
CA PHE A 377 12.11 -23.04 8.17
C PHE A 377 10.70 -23.42 7.71
N LEU A 378 10.57 -24.29 6.71
CA LEU A 378 9.26 -24.78 6.24
C LEU A 378 8.49 -25.49 7.36
N THR A 379 9.14 -26.40 8.09
CA THR A 379 8.50 -27.12 9.19
C THR A 379 8.09 -26.18 10.32
N ALA A 380 8.92 -25.17 10.64
CA ALA A 380 8.58 -24.15 11.63
C ALA A 380 7.36 -23.32 11.21
N ILE A 381 7.26 -22.96 9.92
CA ILE A 381 6.11 -22.24 9.38
C ILE A 381 4.85 -23.11 9.43
N ILE A 382 4.91 -24.37 8.97
CA ILE A 382 3.78 -25.31 9.03
C ILE A 382 3.30 -25.46 10.47
N ARG A 383 4.24 -25.62 11.43
CA ARG A 383 3.91 -25.68 12.85
C ARG A 383 3.28 -24.38 13.37
N ALA A 384 3.75 -23.21 12.92
CA ALA A 384 3.17 -21.94 13.31
C ALA A 384 1.74 -21.76 12.75
N VAL A 385 1.48 -22.23 11.52
CA VAL A 385 0.15 -22.27 10.90
C VAL A 385 -0.79 -23.18 11.69
N ASP A 386 -0.34 -24.39 12.03
CA ASP A 386 -1.13 -25.33 12.83
C ASP A 386 -1.45 -24.79 14.24
N LEU A 387 -0.46 -24.23 14.94
CA LEU A 387 -0.63 -23.73 16.30
C LEU A 387 -1.39 -22.41 16.41
N HIS A 388 -1.35 -21.57 15.37
CA HIS A 388 -1.89 -20.21 15.39
C HIS A 388 -2.90 -19.96 14.26
N ALA A 389 -3.55 -21.02 13.78
CA ALA A 389 -4.61 -20.96 12.77
C ALA A 389 -5.74 -19.99 13.16
N ASP A 390 -6.08 -19.94 14.45
CA ASP A 390 -7.06 -19.02 15.03
C ASP A 390 -6.64 -17.55 14.90
N LEU A 391 -5.40 -17.23 15.24
CA LEU A 391 -4.83 -15.89 15.12
C LEU A 391 -4.75 -15.44 13.65
N MET A 392 -4.36 -16.33 12.74
CA MET A 392 -4.38 -16.05 11.30
C MET A 392 -5.80 -15.83 10.79
N ARG A 393 -6.78 -16.61 11.26
CA ARG A 393 -8.18 -16.39 10.89
C ARG A 393 -8.69 -15.03 11.37
N VAL A 394 -8.33 -14.63 12.59
CA VAL A 394 -8.70 -13.33 13.16
C VAL A 394 -8.09 -12.17 12.37
N SER A 395 -6.85 -12.30 11.87
CA SER A 395 -6.18 -11.21 11.14
C SER A 395 -6.87 -10.85 9.81
N ILE A 396 -7.61 -11.78 9.22
CA ILE A 396 -8.39 -11.59 7.98
C ILE A 396 -9.91 -11.52 8.22
N ALA A 397 -10.36 -11.57 9.47
CA ALA A 397 -11.77 -11.55 9.82
C ALA A 397 -12.33 -10.13 9.68
N HIS A 398 -13.23 -9.94 8.71
CA HIS A 398 -13.92 -8.69 8.49
C HIS A 398 -15.33 -8.97 7.96
N ALA A 399 -16.31 -8.15 8.34
CA ALA A 399 -17.72 -8.37 8.00
C ALA A 399 -17.94 -8.50 6.48
N SER A 400 -17.18 -7.76 5.67
CA SER A 400 -17.24 -7.85 4.22
C SER A 400 -16.59 -9.13 3.66
N ASN A 401 -15.49 -9.59 4.25
CA ASN A 401 -14.77 -10.80 3.83
C ASN A 401 -15.55 -12.08 4.18
N ASP A 402 -16.40 -12.06 5.20
CA ASP A 402 -17.30 -13.18 5.51
C ASP A 402 -18.35 -13.44 4.41
N HIS A 403 -18.63 -12.46 3.54
CA HIS A 403 -19.43 -12.68 2.33
C HIS A 403 -18.64 -13.34 1.18
N ARG A 404 -17.32 -13.41 1.29
CA ARG A 404 -16.42 -13.96 0.28
C ARG A 404 -15.98 -15.39 0.62
N LEU A 405 -15.50 -15.61 1.84
CA LEU A 405 -14.83 -16.85 2.26
C LEU A 405 -15.74 -18.08 2.11
N GLY A 406 -15.16 -19.19 1.63
CA GLY A 406 -15.85 -20.47 1.44
C GLY A 406 -16.78 -20.53 0.22
N ALA A 407 -16.64 -19.60 -0.73
CA ALA A 407 -17.42 -19.58 -1.97
C ALA A 407 -16.55 -19.18 -3.16
N ASN A 408 -16.84 -19.72 -4.35
CA ASN A 408 -16.28 -19.31 -5.65
C ASN A 408 -14.77 -18.97 -5.61
N GLU A 409 -13.93 -20.01 -5.48
CA GLU A 409 -12.45 -19.93 -5.39
C GLU A 409 -11.88 -19.25 -4.14
N ALA A 410 -12.69 -18.59 -3.31
CA ALA A 410 -12.22 -18.07 -2.04
C ALA A 410 -11.97 -19.21 -1.04
N PRO A 411 -10.85 -19.20 -0.31
CA PRO A 411 -10.56 -20.21 0.69
C PRO A 411 -11.66 -20.21 1.77
N PRO A 412 -11.99 -21.39 2.35
CA PRO A 412 -12.90 -21.45 3.48
C PRO A 412 -12.28 -20.73 4.70
N ALA A 413 -13.10 -20.50 5.72
CA ALA A 413 -12.65 -19.95 7.00
C ALA A 413 -11.73 -20.91 7.81
N ILE A 414 -11.39 -22.07 7.25
CA ILE A 414 -10.57 -23.11 7.87
C ILE A 414 -9.16 -22.94 7.32
N ILE A 415 -8.21 -22.65 8.21
CA ILE A 415 -6.78 -22.63 7.89
C ILE A 415 -6.27 -24.07 7.97
N SER A 416 -5.51 -24.51 6.97
CA SER A 416 -5.01 -25.89 6.83
C SER A 416 -3.65 -25.92 6.16
#